data_AF-A0A2H3DPU0-F1
#
_entry.id   AF-A0A2H3DPU0-F1
#
_cell.length_a   1.000
_cell.length_b   1.000
_cell.length_c   1.000
_cell.angle_alpha   90.00
_cell.angle_beta   90.00
_cell.angle_gamma   90.00
#
_symmetry.space_group_name_H-M   'P 1'
#
loop_
_entity.id
_entity.type
_entity.pdbx_description
1 polymer ?
#
loop_
_entity_poly.entity_id
_entity_poly.type
_entity_poly.pdbx_seq_one_letter_code
_entity_poly.pdbx_strand_id
1 'polypeptide(L)'
;MELSSPVDIDDSDSNSPHELEPIPGLNGVPVRWYDADRTEPYTRITPFQERHDTSVEFFYKPVTLSALAVGLALLAYVATTQDVLKEGRDKRRVGVYASIASFIMFSMIQFRDGPFIRPHPAFWRMVLGVNLLYELALVFLLFQDLDSARGMMTLLDPALGVPLPEKSYAEDCTLGWATIWNALDVFCVAHTLGWFGKAMILRDYWFCWILSIAFELAEYSLQHQLANFAECWWDHWVLDVLICNWVGTYLGMKVCQYLEVKPYEWRGLRQHRGLRSKARRVLSQFSPHDFTAFKWGTASSFMHYIIVVLLLAVFLAAELNPFYLKALLWMEPDHPIVIMRLAFVFLCALPAVRELYQYINDPRRAVRMGQHVWLLLATILTELLVIRKWSVGVFTDPFPRGVKWGLSTGAVLLVLYPVVQFGIPSARRYIRKEKKKARGKKAKAQ
;
A
#
# COMPACT_ATOMS: atom_id res chain seq x y z
N MET A 1 -63.63 36.79 -38.02
CA MET A 1 -62.73 37.76 -38.66
C MET A 1 -61.53 36.98 -39.14
N GLU A 2 -61.51 36.65 -40.44
CA GLU A 2 -60.36 35.99 -41.09
C GLU A 2 -59.15 36.93 -41.12
N LEU A 3 -57.93 36.38 -40.99
CA LEU A 3 -56.91 36.49 -42.03
C LEU A 3 -55.71 35.56 -41.79
N SER A 4 -55.47 34.70 -42.80
CA SER A 4 -54.20 34.31 -43.44
C SER A 4 -53.04 33.67 -42.66
N SER A 5 -52.64 32.48 -43.14
CA SER A 5 -51.30 31.86 -43.09
C SER A 5 -50.28 32.62 -43.97
N PRO A 6 -48.96 32.33 -43.83
CA PRO A 6 -48.30 31.34 -44.71
C PRO A 6 -47.37 30.39 -43.92
N VAL A 7 -47.41 29.07 -44.15
CA VAL A 7 -46.47 28.29 -45.00
C VAL A 7 -44.99 28.55 -44.69
N ASP A 8 -44.36 27.59 -44.00
CA ASP A 8 -42.93 27.23 -44.09
C ASP A 8 -42.87 25.69 -44.07
N ILE A 9 -42.87 25.07 -45.25
CA ILE A 9 -41.74 24.35 -45.87
C ILE A 9 -41.35 23.09 -45.08
N ASP A 10 -41.91 21.99 -45.58
CA ASP A 10 -41.49 20.61 -45.37
C ASP A 10 -40.21 20.38 -46.19
N ASP A 11 -39.05 20.38 -45.54
CA ASP A 11 -37.85 19.71 -46.07
C ASP A 11 -37.65 18.43 -45.28
N SER A 12 -38.28 17.40 -45.81
CA SER A 12 -38.04 16.01 -45.50
C SER A 12 -36.63 15.64 -45.96
N ASP A 13 -35.69 15.53 -45.02
CA ASP A 13 -34.52 14.69 -45.28
C ASP A 13 -33.98 13.99 -44.02
N SER A 14 -33.90 12.66 -44.16
CA SER A 14 -33.32 11.69 -43.23
C SER A 14 -34.05 11.43 -41.90
N ASN A 15 -35.11 10.63 -42.02
CA ASN A 15 -35.37 9.53 -41.08
C ASN A 15 -34.05 8.76 -40.83
N SER A 16 -33.31 9.14 -39.79
CA SER A 16 -32.43 8.21 -39.09
C SER A 16 -33.16 7.80 -37.82
N PRO A 17 -33.45 6.51 -37.61
CA PRO A 17 -33.93 6.09 -36.30
C PRO A 17 -32.85 6.51 -35.30
N HIS A 18 -33.25 7.10 -34.17
CA HIS A 18 -32.41 7.01 -32.99
C HIS A 18 -32.25 5.51 -32.70
N GLU A 19 -31.21 4.90 -33.24
CA GLU A 19 -30.76 3.58 -32.83
C GLU A 19 -30.45 3.71 -31.34
N LEU A 20 -31.34 3.14 -30.52
CA LEU A 20 -31.00 2.78 -29.16
C LEU A 20 -29.70 1.98 -29.24
N GLU A 21 -28.60 2.56 -28.77
CA GLU A 21 -27.31 1.89 -28.72
C GLU A 21 -27.51 0.49 -28.13
N PRO A 22 -27.11 -0.58 -28.83
CA PRO A 22 -27.34 -1.93 -28.36
C PRO A 22 -26.55 -2.14 -27.06
N ILE A 23 -27.25 -2.24 -25.93
CA ILE A 23 -26.64 -2.59 -24.64
C ILE A 23 -26.33 -4.09 -24.69
N PRO A 24 -25.06 -4.50 -24.74
CA PRO A 24 -24.71 -5.91 -24.83
C PRO A 24 -25.10 -6.61 -23.53
N GLY A 25 -25.83 -7.74 -23.64
CA GLY A 25 -26.16 -8.60 -22.51
C GLY A 25 -27.48 -8.34 -21.80
N LEU A 26 -28.22 -7.26 -22.11
CA LEU A 26 -29.58 -7.08 -21.56
C LEU A 26 -30.64 -7.88 -22.37
N ASN A 27 -30.40 -8.09 -23.67
CA ASN A 27 -31.37 -8.69 -24.60
C ASN A 27 -30.93 -10.03 -25.24
N GLY A 28 -30.18 -10.87 -24.52
CA GLY A 28 -30.25 -12.32 -24.78
C GLY A 28 -29.02 -13.06 -25.31
N VAL A 29 -27.84 -12.44 -25.45
CA VAL A 29 -26.59 -13.21 -25.59
C VAL A 29 -25.45 -12.55 -24.80
N PRO A 30 -24.82 -13.23 -23.83
CA PRO A 30 -23.63 -12.70 -23.15
C PRO A 30 -22.46 -12.62 -24.14
N VAL A 31 -21.99 -11.41 -24.42
CA VAL A 31 -20.79 -11.19 -25.24
C VAL A 31 -19.59 -11.70 -24.45
N ARG A 32 -18.82 -12.63 -25.03
CA ARG A 32 -17.57 -13.11 -24.42
C ARG A 32 -16.53 -12.00 -24.56
N TRP A 33 -15.64 -11.85 -23.57
CA TRP A 33 -14.71 -10.71 -23.50
C TRP A 33 -13.72 -10.59 -24.68
N TYR A 34 -13.53 -11.66 -25.46
CA TYR A 34 -12.73 -11.68 -26.70
C TYR A 34 -13.54 -11.39 -27.97
N ASP A 35 -14.86 -11.48 -27.91
CA ASP A 35 -15.77 -11.20 -29.03
C ASP A 35 -16.27 -9.74 -29.00
N ALA A 36 -15.84 -8.95 -28.01
CA ALA A 36 -16.21 -7.54 -27.88
C ALA A 36 -15.41 -6.68 -28.87
N ASP A 37 -16.11 -5.98 -29.77
CA ASP A 37 -15.50 -5.02 -30.68
C ASP A 37 -14.91 -3.84 -29.91
N ARG A 38 -13.57 -3.76 -29.87
CA ARG A 38 -12.82 -2.74 -29.10
C ARG A 38 -12.82 -1.36 -29.75
N THR A 39 -13.41 -1.22 -30.93
CA THR A 39 -13.54 0.08 -31.61
C THR A 39 -14.77 0.85 -31.15
N GLU A 40 -15.77 0.13 -30.61
CA GLU A 40 -17.05 0.64 -30.16
C GLU A 40 -16.96 1.54 -28.91
N PRO A 41 -17.81 2.58 -28.77
CA PRO A 41 -17.77 3.49 -27.63
C PRO A 41 -18.02 2.82 -26.28
N TYR A 42 -18.86 1.77 -26.23
CA TYR A 42 -19.20 1.06 -24.99
C TYR A 42 -18.08 0.12 -24.50
N THR A 43 -17.11 -0.23 -25.36
CA THR A 43 -15.93 -1.02 -24.98
C THR A 43 -14.77 -0.14 -24.52
N ARG A 44 -14.84 1.17 -24.76
CA ARG A 44 -13.96 2.16 -24.14
C ARG A 44 -14.35 2.32 -22.69
N ILE A 45 -13.53 1.80 -21.79
CA ILE A 45 -13.64 2.07 -20.35
C ILE A 45 -13.18 3.51 -20.14
N THR A 46 -14.08 4.48 -20.28
CA THR A 46 -13.88 5.82 -19.76
C THR A 46 -14.14 5.79 -18.26
N PRO A 47 -13.22 6.26 -17.40
CA PRO A 47 -13.47 6.36 -15.98
C PRO A 47 -14.78 7.12 -15.72
N PHE A 48 -15.70 6.51 -14.98
CA PHE A 48 -17.03 7.07 -14.67
C PHE A 48 -16.98 8.54 -14.18
N GLN A 49 -15.89 8.94 -13.53
CA GLN A 49 -15.67 10.31 -13.05
C GLN A 49 -15.45 11.36 -14.13
N GLU A 50 -14.91 10.98 -15.30
CA GLU A 50 -14.76 11.89 -16.45
C GLU A 50 -16.12 12.44 -16.88
N ARG A 51 -17.19 11.66 -16.75
CA ARG A 51 -18.54 12.04 -17.19
C ARG A 51 -19.29 12.92 -16.18
N HIS A 52 -18.92 12.89 -14.90
CA HIS A 52 -19.78 13.44 -13.83
C HIS A 52 -19.11 14.49 -12.91
N ASP A 53 -17.78 14.60 -12.84
CA ASP A 53 -17.11 15.64 -12.03
C ASP A 53 -16.41 16.69 -12.91
N THR A 54 -17.17 17.72 -13.31
CA THR A 54 -16.70 18.88 -14.10
C THR A 54 -15.63 19.74 -13.41
N SER A 55 -15.32 19.50 -12.13
CA SER A 55 -14.30 20.27 -11.41
C SER A 55 -12.87 19.83 -11.70
N VAL A 56 -12.70 18.61 -12.19
CA VAL A 56 -11.40 18.00 -12.48
C VAL A 56 -11.23 17.66 -13.96
N GLU A 57 -12.23 17.93 -14.81
CA GLU A 57 -12.22 17.65 -16.25
C GLU A 57 -10.97 18.17 -16.98
N PHE A 58 -10.46 19.36 -16.59
CA PHE A 58 -9.22 19.91 -17.14
C PHE A 58 -7.99 19.01 -16.89
N PHE A 59 -7.92 18.34 -15.74
CA PHE A 59 -6.80 17.46 -15.38
C PHE A 59 -6.81 16.12 -16.12
N TYR A 60 -7.95 15.72 -16.71
CA TYR A 60 -8.09 14.51 -17.50
C TYR A 60 -7.94 14.76 -19.02
N LYS A 61 -7.77 16.02 -19.45
CA LYS A 61 -7.44 16.30 -20.85
C LYS A 61 -6.02 15.80 -21.13
N PRO A 62 -5.79 15.08 -22.25
CA PRO A 62 -4.47 14.56 -22.60
C PRO A 62 -3.56 15.70 -23.04
N VAL A 63 -2.86 16.31 -22.07
CA VAL A 63 -1.87 17.40 -22.30
C VAL A 63 -0.44 16.81 -22.30
N THR A 64 -0.29 15.53 -22.63
CA THR A 64 0.97 14.77 -22.46
C THR A 64 2.14 15.36 -23.26
N LEU A 65 1.91 15.74 -24.52
CA LEU A 65 2.93 16.36 -25.37
C LEU A 65 3.30 17.78 -24.91
N SER A 66 2.34 18.58 -24.48
CA SER A 66 2.62 19.93 -23.98
C SER A 66 3.35 19.89 -22.65
N ALA A 67 2.98 18.97 -21.74
CA ALA A 67 3.70 18.76 -20.48
C ALA A 67 5.14 18.29 -20.72
N LEU A 68 5.36 17.41 -21.71
CA LEU A 68 6.70 17.01 -22.13
C LEU A 68 7.50 18.19 -22.68
N ALA A 69 6.91 19.00 -23.56
CA ALA A 69 7.58 20.17 -24.15
C ALA A 69 7.98 21.20 -23.09
N VAL A 70 7.07 21.54 -22.17
CA VAL A 70 7.35 22.44 -21.04
C VAL A 70 8.42 21.84 -20.12
N GLY A 71 8.32 20.55 -19.81
CA GLY A 71 9.30 19.84 -18.99
C GLY A 71 10.71 19.86 -19.59
N LEU A 72 10.84 19.58 -20.89
CA LEU A 72 12.10 19.64 -21.61
C LEU A 72 12.64 21.08 -21.72
N ALA A 73 11.78 22.07 -21.95
CA ALA A 73 12.18 23.47 -21.99
C ALA A 73 12.71 23.96 -20.63
N LEU A 74 12.03 23.61 -19.53
CA LEU A 74 12.50 23.93 -18.17
C LEU A 74 13.82 23.23 -17.85
N LEU A 75 13.95 21.95 -18.20
CA LEU A 75 15.18 21.20 -17.99
C LEU A 75 16.34 21.79 -18.81
N ALA A 76 16.11 22.14 -20.07
CA ALA A 76 17.10 22.79 -20.92
C ALA A 76 17.50 24.16 -20.35
N TYR A 77 16.54 24.96 -19.89
CA TYR A 77 16.80 26.26 -19.26
C TYR A 77 17.68 26.11 -18.02
N VAL A 78 17.29 25.24 -17.07
CA VAL A 78 18.07 25.01 -15.83
C VAL A 78 19.46 24.44 -16.13
N ALA A 79 19.59 23.54 -17.10
CA ALA A 79 20.87 22.93 -17.46
C ALA A 79 21.84 23.89 -18.17
N THR A 80 21.33 24.90 -18.89
CA THR A 80 22.13 25.81 -19.72
C THR A 80 22.38 27.19 -19.09
N THR A 81 21.63 27.56 -18.05
CA THR A 81 21.80 28.84 -17.37
C THR A 81 22.97 28.78 -16.38
N GLN A 82 24.02 29.56 -16.62
CA GLN A 82 25.21 29.60 -15.75
C GLN A 82 24.97 30.33 -14.42
N ASP A 83 23.97 31.22 -14.34
CA ASP A 83 23.65 31.99 -13.14
C ASP A 83 23.13 31.13 -11.97
N VAL A 84 22.62 29.93 -12.25
CA VAL A 84 22.08 29.00 -11.23
C VAL A 84 23.16 28.05 -10.70
N LEU A 85 24.31 27.93 -11.40
CA LEU A 85 25.23 26.81 -11.21
C LEU A 85 26.71 27.27 -11.15
N LYS A 86 27.19 27.71 -9.98
CA LYS A 86 28.63 27.78 -9.73
C LYS A 86 29.25 26.38 -9.88
N GLU A 87 30.41 26.27 -10.54
CA GLU A 87 31.11 24.98 -10.69
C GLU A 87 31.44 24.39 -9.31
N GLY A 88 31.01 23.14 -9.07
CA GLY A 88 31.24 22.45 -7.80
C GLY A 88 30.08 21.55 -7.35
N ARG A 89 29.91 21.44 -6.02
CA ARG A 89 28.99 20.53 -5.32
C ARG A 89 27.50 20.76 -5.66
N ASP A 90 27.12 21.99 -6.01
CA ASP A 90 25.72 22.36 -6.26
C ASP A 90 25.18 21.79 -7.58
N LYS A 91 26.00 21.72 -8.64
CA LYS A 91 25.64 21.12 -9.93
C LYS A 91 25.21 19.66 -9.81
N ARG A 92 25.91 18.87 -8.98
CA ARG A 92 25.58 17.46 -8.75
C ARG A 92 24.21 17.28 -8.11
N ARG A 93 23.90 18.08 -7.07
CA ARG A 93 22.61 18.03 -6.37
C ARG A 93 21.47 18.46 -7.28
N VAL A 94 21.64 19.55 -8.02
CA VAL A 94 20.64 20.02 -8.99
C VAL A 94 20.37 18.98 -10.07
N GLY A 95 21.40 18.31 -10.60
CA GLY A 95 21.22 17.22 -11.58
C GLY A 95 20.42 16.04 -11.03
N VAL A 96 20.66 15.64 -9.78
CA VAL A 96 19.88 14.58 -9.10
C VAL A 96 18.43 15.02 -8.91
N TYR A 97 18.19 16.23 -8.41
CA TYR A 97 16.82 16.75 -8.24
C TYR A 97 16.06 16.87 -9.56
N ALA A 98 16.72 17.34 -10.63
CA ALA A 98 16.13 17.41 -11.96
C ALA A 98 15.77 16.01 -12.48
N SER A 99 16.66 15.03 -12.31
CA SER A 99 16.41 13.64 -12.72
C SER A 99 15.23 13.01 -11.98
N ILE A 100 15.16 13.20 -10.66
CA ILE A 100 14.04 12.74 -9.83
C ILE A 100 12.74 13.43 -10.28
N ALA A 101 12.75 14.76 -10.43
CA ALA A 101 11.56 15.51 -10.83
C ALA A 101 11.05 15.09 -12.22
N SER A 102 11.95 14.91 -13.20
CA SER A 102 11.60 14.42 -14.53
C SER A 102 11.00 13.01 -14.48
N PHE A 103 11.57 12.12 -13.66
CA PHE A 103 11.04 10.76 -13.49
C PHE A 103 9.66 10.74 -12.82
N ILE A 104 9.45 11.56 -11.80
CA ILE A 104 8.14 11.68 -11.14
C ILE A 104 7.10 12.28 -12.08
N MET A 105 7.47 13.27 -12.90
CA MET A 105 6.59 13.80 -13.95
C MET A 105 6.24 12.74 -15.00
N PHE A 106 7.23 11.95 -15.44
CA PHE A 106 6.98 10.82 -16.33
C PHE A 106 6.01 9.81 -15.69
N SER A 107 6.25 9.44 -14.43
CA SER A 107 5.41 8.50 -13.68
C SER A 107 3.97 9.02 -13.56
N MET A 108 3.81 10.29 -13.22
CA MET A 108 2.51 10.97 -13.12
C MET A 108 1.69 10.86 -14.42
N ILE A 109 2.35 11.02 -15.57
CA ILE A 109 1.69 11.04 -16.88
C ILE A 109 1.44 9.62 -17.40
N GLN A 110 2.44 8.74 -17.30
CA GLN A 110 2.48 7.48 -18.06
C GLN A 110 2.10 6.25 -17.25
N PHE A 111 2.18 6.28 -15.92
CA PHE A 111 1.78 5.12 -15.13
C PHE A 111 0.28 4.91 -15.19
N ARG A 112 -0.13 3.65 -15.07
CA ARG A 112 -1.54 3.26 -15.13
C ARG A 112 -2.23 3.66 -13.83
N ASP A 113 -3.54 3.87 -13.89
CA ASP A 113 -4.33 4.10 -12.68
C ASP A 113 -4.46 2.84 -11.84
N GLY A 114 -4.29 3.00 -10.53
CA GLY A 114 -4.57 1.99 -9.53
C GLY A 114 -6.02 2.04 -9.03
N PRO A 115 -6.36 1.29 -7.97
CA PRO A 115 -7.72 1.27 -7.42
C PRO A 115 -8.12 2.57 -6.72
N PHE A 116 -7.17 3.45 -6.42
CA PHE A 116 -7.42 4.70 -5.72
C PHE A 116 -7.49 5.85 -6.70
N ILE A 117 -8.59 6.60 -6.60
CA ILE A 117 -8.85 7.74 -7.48
C ILE A 117 -8.64 9.06 -6.74
N ARG A 118 -8.94 9.12 -5.43
CA ARG A 118 -8.80 10.34 -4.62
C ARG A 118 -7.54 10.28 -3.77
N PRO A 119 -6.83 11.41 -3.52
CA PRO A 119 -7.22 12.77 -3.88
C PRO A 119 -7.16 13.07 -5.39
N HIS A 120 -6.27 12.39 -6.13
CA HIS A 120 -6.23 12.38 -7.59
C HIS A 120 -5.47 11.15 -8.11
N PRO A 121 -5.76 10.57 -9.29
CA PRO A 121 -4.98 9.43 -9.81
C PRO A 121 -3.50 9.76 -10.03
N ALA A 122 -3.21 10.97 -10.51
CA ALA A 122 -1.83 11.50 -10.65
C ALA A 122 -1.03 11.40 -9.34
N PHE A 123 -1.65 11.65 -8.18
CA PHE A 123 -0.99 11.51 -6.89
C PHE A 123 -0.53 10.07 -6.64
N TRP A 124 -1.40 9.09 -6.87
CA TRP A 124 -1.06 7.68 -6.68
C TRP A 124 -0.02 7.18 -7.69
N ARG A 125 -0.06 7.68 -8.93
CA ARG A 125 1.00 7.42 -9.92
C ARG A 125 2.34 7.99 -9.48
N MET A 126 2.37 9.18 -8.89
CA MET A 126 3.60 9.75 -8.31
C MET A 126 4.08 8.91 -7.12
N VAL A 127 3.20 8.47 -6.22
CA VAL A 127 3.56 7.57 -5.10
C VAL A 127 4.19 6.27 -5.62
N LEU A 128 3.64 5.69 -6.68
CA LEU A 128 4.24 4.52 -7.35
C LEU A 128 5.61 4.85 -7.96
N GLY A 129 5.76 6.01 -8.59
CA GLY A 129 7.03 6.52 -9.12
C GLY A 129 8.11 6.70 -8.04
N VAL A 130 7.76 7.29 -6.90
CA VAL A 130 8.65 7.41 -5.74
C VAL A 130 9.05 6.03 -5.23
N ASN A 131 8.13 5.06 -5.18
CA ASN A 131 8.46 3.69 -4.81
C ASN A 131 9.44 3.02 -5.77
N LEU A 132 9.29 3.27 -7.07
CA LEU A 132 10.23 2.72 -8.04
C LEU A 132 11.61 3.36 -7.92
N LEU A 133 11.70 4.67 -7.67
CA LEU A 133 12.98 5.32 -7.38
C LEU A 133 13.62 4.77 -6.10
N TYR A 134 12.82 4.55 -5.05
CA TYR A 134 13.30 3.97 -3.80
C TYR A 134 13.81 2.53 -4.02
N GLU A 135 13.08 1.71 -4.77
CA GLU A 135 13.51 0.35 -5.13
C GLU A 135 14.81 0.37 -5.94
N LEU A 136 14.94 1.25 -6.93
CA LEU A 136 16.18 1.39 -7.70
C LEU A 136 17.36 1.81 -6.80
N ALA A 137 17.13 2.69 -5.82
CA ALA A 137 18.14 3.08 -4.85
C ALA A 137 18.51 1.91 -3.92
N LEU A 138 17.55 1.10 -3.47
CA LEU A 138 17.80 -0.10 -2.69
C LEU A 138 18.57 -1.16 -3.47
N VAL A 139 18.23 -1.39 -4.74
CA VAL A 139 18.98 -2.28 -5.63
C VAL A 139 20.42 -1.79 -5.78
N PHE A 140 20.62 -0.48 -5.96
CA PHE A 140 21.95 0.10 -5.99
C PHE A 140 22.72 -0.14 -4.67
N LEU A 141 22.09 0.13 -3.52
CA LEU A 141 22.67 -0.08 -2.19
C LEU A 141 22.98 -1.55 -1.91
N LEU A 142 22.18 -2.48 -2.45
CA LEU A 142 22.42 -3.91 -2.33
C LEU A 142 23.79 -4.32 -2.89
N PHE A 143 24.33 -3.60 -3.88
CA PHE A 143 25.68 -3.84 -4.40
C PHE A 143 26.79 -3.14 -3.60
N GLN A 144 26.46 -2.22 -2.69
CA GLN A 144 27.44 -1.53 -1.85
C GLN A 144 27.73 -2.29 -0.55
N ASP A 145 28.98 -2.23 -0.10
CA ASP A 145 29.39 -2.60 1.26
C ASP A 145 28.84 -1.61 2.29
N LEU A 146 28.70 -2.07 3.55
CA LEU A 146 28.05 -1.31 4.61
C LEU A 146 28.74 0.04 4.89
N ASP A 147 30.07 0.05 4.92
CA ASP A 147 30.83 1.28 5.19
C ASP A 147 30.73 2.27 4.03
N SER A 148 30.75 1.78 2.78
CA SER A 148 30.47 2.61 1.60
C SER A 148 29.05 3.18 1.66
N ALA A 149 28.04 2.37 2.02
CA ALA A 149 26.67 2.83 2.17
C ALA A 149 26.54 3.93 3.25
N ARG A 150 27.18 3.77 4.41
CA ARG A 150 27.25 4.81 5.47
C ARG A 150 27.90 6.09 4.95
N GLY A 151 29.02 5.98 4.23
CA GLY A 151 29.67 7.11 3.60
C GLY A 151 28.77 7.83 2.59
N MET A 152 27.96 7.09 1.84
CA MET A 152 26.99 7.63 0.90
C MET A 152 25.81 8.33 1.58
N MET A 153 25.38 7.86 2.75
CA MET A 153 24.32 8.54 3.52
C MET A 153 24.71 9.98 3.88
N THR A 154 26.00 10.28 4.00
CA THR A 154 26.49 11.66 4.27
C THR A 154 26.22 12.64 3.13
N LEU A 155 25.93 12.13 1.92
CA LEU A 155 25.51 12.96 0.79
C LEU A 155 24.08 13.50 0.96
N LEU A 156 23.24 12.75 1.68
CA LEU A 156 21.86 13.12 2.01
C LEU A 156 21.83 14.04 3.23
N ASP A 157 22.50 13.64 4.30
CA ASP A 157 22.66 14.44 5.51
C ASP A 157 24.11 14.39 6.01
N PRO A 158 24.84 15.52 6.03
CA PRO A 158 26.21 15.59 6.51
C PRO A 158 26.42 15.16 7.98
N ALA A 159 25.37 15.09 8.81
CA ALA A 159 25.45 14.65 10.20
C ALA A 159 25.52 13.12 10.36
N LEU A 160 25.23 12.36 9.31
CA LEU A 160 25.27 10.89 9.32
C LEU A 160 26.71 10.35 9.20
N GLY A 161 26.84 9.02 9.38
CA GLY A 161 28.14 8.34 9.30
C GLY A 161 28.93 8.31 10.61
N VAL A 162 28.27 8.66 11.73
CA VAL A 162 28.82 8.59 13.09
C VAL A 162 28.11 7.46 13.85
N PRO A 163 28.83 6.57 14.55
CA PRO A 163 28.22 5.53 15.36
C PRO A 163 27.40 6.13 16.51
N LEU A 164 26.19 5.61 16.70
CA LEU A 164 25.28 6.04 17.76
C LEU A 164 25.39 5.12 18.98
N PRO A 165 25.23 5.63 20.21
CA PRO A 165 25.13 4.79 21.39
C PRO A 165 23.88 3.91 21.32
N GLU A 166 24.00 2.66 21.73
CA GLU A 166 22.84 1.78 21.89
C GLU A 166 22.02 2.23 23.10
N LYS A 167 20.71 2.40 22.90
CA LYS A 167 19.77 2.81 23.95
C LYS A 167 18.86 1.64 24.29
N SER A 168 18.85 1.24 25.56
CA SER A 168 17.87 0.31 26.12
C SER A 168 16.81 1.08 26.90
N TYR A 169 15.56 0.64 26.80
CA TYR A 169 14.43 1.22 27.53
C TYR A 169 14.04 0.39 28.76
N ALA A 170 14.72 -0.74 28.98
CA ALA A 170 14.49 -1.64 30.11
C ALA A 170 15.44 -1.41 31.30
N GLU A 171 15.99 -0.20 31.47
CA GLU A 171 16.95 0.09 32.55
C GLU A 171 16.29 0.14 33.94
N ASP A 172 15.07 0.68 34.04
CA ASP A 172 14.24 0.68 35.26
C ASP A 172 12.81 0.25 34.94
N CYS A 173 12.44 -0.95 35.40
CA CYS A 173 11.10 -1.52 35.20
C CYS A 173 10.21 -1.45 36.46
N THR A 174 10.56 -0.62 37.44
CA THR A 174 9.71 -0.42 38.63
C THR A 174 8.38 0.24 38.27
N LEU A 175 7.29 -0.18 38.89
CA LEU A 175 5.96 0.40 38.70
C LEU A 175 5.77 1.67 39.54
N GLY A 176 6.74 2.57 39.47
CA GLY A 176 6.68 3.89 40.10
C GLY A 176 6.00 4.92 39.18
N TRP A 177 5.35 5.93 39.76
CA TRP A 177 4.72 7.00 38.98
C TRP A 177 5.71 7.72 38.06
N ALA A 178 6.93 8.00 38.54
CA ALA A 178 7.96 8.66 37.75
C ALA A 178 8.42 7.80 36.56
N THR A 179 8.62 6.50 36.77
CA THR A 179 9.04 5.55 35.74
C THR A 179 7.96 5.42 34.65
N ILE A 180 6.69 5.30 35.04
CA ILE A 180 5.56 5.25 34.10
C ILE A 180 5.44 6.57 33.33
N TRP A 181 5.58 7.72 33.99
CA TRP A 181 5.51 9.03 33.33
C TRP A 181 6.64 9.22 32.31
N ASN A 182 7.84 8.71 32.61
CA ASN A 182 8.97 8.77 31.68
C ASN A 182 8.80 7.81 30.48
N ALA A 183 8.07 6.71 30.64
CA ALA A 183 7.74 5.80 29.54
C ALA A 183 6.60 6.33 28.64
N LEU A 184 5.74 7.22 29.15
CA LEU A 184 4.69 7.89 28.37
C LEU A 184 5.27 9.02 27.50
N ASP A 185 6.04 8.65 26.49
CA ASP A 185 6.74 9.58 25.62
C ASP A 185 6.18 9.60 24.19
N VAL A 186 6.99 10.09 23.24
CA VAL A 186 6.65 10.16 21.81
C VAL A 186 6.35 8.78 21.21
N PHE A 187 6.89 7.68 21.78
CA PHE A 187 6.66 6.33 21.28
C PHE A 187 5.22 5.87 21.48
N CYS A 188 4.53 6.22 22.57
CA CYS A 188 3.09 5.87 22.67
C CYS A 188 2.25 6.60 21.62
N VAL A 189 2.60 7.85 21.27
CA VAL A 189 1.94 8.57 20.16
C VAL A 189 2.26 7.89 18.83
N ALA A 190 3.51 7.51 18.60
CA ALA A 190 3.93 6.80 17.39
C ALA A 190 3.23 5.44 17.26
N HIS A 191 3.09 4.68 18.35
CA HIS A 191 2.38 3.41 18.40
C HIS A 191 0.89 3.63 18.09
N THR A 192 0.24 4.56 18.80
CA THR A 192 -1.18 4.88 18.56
C THR A 192 -1.45 5.29 17.11
N LEU A 193 -0.64 6.18 16.55
CA LEU A 193 -0.77 6.62 15.15
C LEU A 193 -0.40 5.52 14.14
N GLY A 194 0.60 4.71 14.45
CA GLY A 194 1.00 3.57 13.63
C GLY A 194 -0.12 2.55 13.52
N TRP A 195 -0.73 2.17 14.65
CA TRP A 195 -1.85 1.23 14.70
C TRP A 195 -3.13 1.78 14.09
N PHE A 196 -3.37 3.09 14.22
CA PHE A 196 -4.39 3.78 13.44
C PHE A 196 -4.15 3.61 11.93
N GLY A 197 -2.93 3.85 11.45
CA GLY A 197 -2.56 3.67 10.05
C GLY A 197 -2.72 2.23 9.56
N LYS A 198 -2.24 1.26 10.35
CA LYS A 198 -2.39 -0.18 10.07
C LYS A 198 -3.85 -0.60 9.92
N ALA A 199 -4.72 -0.13 10.83
CA ALA A 199 -6.15 -0.36 10.74
C ALA A 199 -6.76 0.23 9.45
N MET A 200 -6.32 1.42 9.02
CA MET A 200 -6.76 2.04 7.76
C MET A 200 -6.32 1.25 6.52
N ILE A 201 -5.17 0.57 6.58
CA ILE A 201 -4.68 -0.27 5.48
C ILE A 201 -5.40 -1.64 5.46
N LEU A 202 -5.41 -2.37 6.58
CA LEU A 202 -5.92 -3.75 6.65
C LEU A 202 -7.44 -3.84 6.77
N ARG A 203 -8.07 -2.80 7.32
CA ARG A 203 -9.53 -2.67 7.50
C ARG A 203 -10.19 -3.87 8.19
N ASP A 204 -9.44 -4.57 9.02
CA ASP A 204 -9.89 -5.74 9.78
C ASP A 204 -9.32 -5.68 11.19
N TYR A 205 -10.22 -5.70 12.18
CA TYR A 205 -9.88 -5.56 13.60
C TYR A 205 -9.03 -6.74 14.10
N TRP A 206 -9.37 -7.96 13.68
CA TRP A 206 -8.67 -9.17 14.13
C TRP A 206 -7.28 -9.27 13.54
N PHE A 207 -7.08 -8.83 12.30
CA PHE A 207 -5.75 -8.83 11.69
C PHE A 207 -4.83 -7.85 12.40
N CYS A 208 -5.35 -6.68 12.78
CA CYS A 208 -4.59 -5.71 13.57
C CYS A 208 -4.20 -6.29 14.93
N TRP A 209 -5.10 -6.98 15.63
CA TRP A 209 -4.77 -7.65 16.89
C TRP A 209 -3.70 -8.75 16.75
N ILE A 210 -3.83 -9.60 15.71
CA ILE A 210 -2.85 -10.64 15.44
C ILE A 210 -1.47 -10.02 15.17
N LEU A 211 -1.42 -8.97 14.34
CA LEU A 211 -0.17 -8.26 14.08
C LEU A 211 0.37 -7.57 15.32
N SER A 212 -0.48 -7.01 16.19
CA SER A 212 -0.03 -6.32 17.40
C SER A 212 0.70 -7.26 18.32
N ILE A 213 0.10 -8.41 18.59
CA ILE A 213 0.75 -9.46 19.39
C ILE A 213 1.99 -10.01 18.66
N ALA A 214 1.92 -10.23 17.35
CA ALA A 214 3.05 -10.75 16.59
C ALA A 214 4.25 -9.79 16.55
N PHE A 215 4.01 -8.48 16.55
CA PHE A 215 5.04 -7.45 16.59
C PHE A 215 5.77 -7.46 17.94
N GLU A 216 5.04 -7.44 19.08
CA GLU A 216 5.67 -7.58 20.41
C GLU A 216 6.48 -8.86 20.55
N LEU A 217 5.95 -9.98 20.03
CA LEU A 217 6.67 -11.25 20.06
C LEU A 217 7.94 -11.19 19.19
N ALA A 218 7.93 -10.41 18.10
CA ALA A 218 9.10 -10.19 17.29
C ALA A 218 10.14 -9.33 18.03
N GLU A 219 9.73 -8.29 18.73
CA GLU A 219 10.62 -7.46 19.54
C GLU A 219 11.27 -8.27 20.68
N TYR A 220 10.48 -9.02 21.45
CA TYR A 220 11.03 -9.96 22.45
C TYR A 220 11.99 -10.98 21.84
N SER A 221 11.71 -11.44 20.63
CA SER A 221 12.56 -12.41 19.94
C SER A 221 13.87 -11.79 19.47
N LEU A 222 13.89 -10.49 19.18
CA LEU A 222 15.00 -9.78 18.52
C LEU A 222 15.75 -8.81 19.43
N GLN A 223 15.33 -8.60 20.68
CA GLN A 223 16.02 -7.73 21.66
C GLN A 223 17.48 -8.08 21.92
N HIS A 224 17.89 -9.34 21.69
CA HIS A 224 19.29 -9.77 21.77
C HIS A 224 20.15 -9.28 20.58
N GLN A 225 19.53 -8.85 19.48
CA GLN A 225 20.21 -8.26 18.33
C GLN A 225 20.14 -6.73 18.36
N LEU A 226 19.03 -6.18 18.85
CA LEU A 226 18.79 -4.74 18.90
C LEU A 226 18.37 -4.35 20.32
N ALA A 227 19.26 -3.67 21.04
CA ALA A 227 19.00 -3.19 22.41
C ALA A 227 17.77 -2.26 22.51
N ASN A 228 17.42 -1.59 21.41
CA ASN A 228 16.20 -0.77 21.31
C ASN A 228 14.91 -1.54 21.59
N PHE A 229 14.86 -2.86 21.33
CA PHE A 229 13.68 -3.69 21.59
C PHE A 229 13.65 -4.23 23.03
N ALA A 230 14.65 -3.92 23.85
CA ALA A 230 14.62 -4.27 25.26
C ALA A 230 13.82 -3.20 26.01
N GLU A 231 12.55 -3.51 26.23
CA GLU A 231 11.59 -2.71 27.01
C GLU A 231 11.04 -3.52 28.20
N CYS A 232 10.36 -2.84 29.12
CA CYS A 232 9.81 -3.49 30.30
C CYS A 232 8.62 -4.38 29.95
N TRP A 233 8.38 -5.44 30.74
CA TRP A 233 7.27 -6.38 30.44
C TRP A 233 5.89 -5.69 30.41
N TRP A 234 5.69 -4.68 31.25
CA TRP A 234 4.45 -3.92 31.32
C TRP A 234 4.35 -2.90 30.18
N ASP A 235 5.49 -2.48 29.61
CA ASP A 235 5.53 -1.59 28.46
C ASP A 235 4.97 -2.34 27.24
N HIS A 236 5.63 -3.44 26.85
CA HIS A 236 5.18 -4.36 25.80
C HIS A 236 3.70 -4.76 25.89
N TRP A 237 3.28 -5.33 27.03
CA TRP A 237 1.95 -5.94 27.10
C TRP A 237 0.85 -4.96 27.51
N VAL A 238 1.13 -4.04 28.43
CA VAL A 238 0.08 -3.14 28.95
C VAL A 238 0.07 -1.85 28.17
N LEU A 239 1.21 -1.14 28.09
CA LEU A 239 1.26 0.16 27.44
C LEU A 239 1.11 0.01 25.92
N ASP A 240 1.86 -0.87 25.29
CA ASP A 240 1.80 -1.04 23.83
C ASP A 240 0.58 -1.82 23.40
N VAL A 241 0.49 -3.12 23.67
CA VAL A 241 -0.62 -3.96 23.15
C VAL A 241 -1.98 -3.48 23.63
N LEU A 242 -2.17 -3.36 24.94
CA LEU A 242 -3.50 -3.13 25.51
C LEU A 242 -3.94 -1.66 25.45
N ILE A 243 -3.02 -0.70 25.42
CA ILE A 243 -3.35 0.73 25.42
C ILE A 243 -3.06 1.35 24.05
N CYS A 244 -1.81 1.66 23.70
CA CYS A 244 -1.47 2.48 22.53
C CYS A 244 -1.92 1.77 21.22
N ASN A 245 -1.61 0.47 21.06
CA ASN A 245 -1.96 -0.33 19.88
C ASN A 245 -3.47 -0.54 19.75
N TRP A 246 -4.14 -0.87 20.86
CA TRP A 246 -5.58 -1.05 20.89
C TRP A 246 -6.34 0.24 20.60
N VAL A 247 -5.96 1.36 21.23
CA VAL A 247 -6.58 2.68 20.99
C VAL A 247 -6.42 3.08 19.52
N GLY A 248 -5.21 2.96 18.97
CA GLY A 248 -4.94 3.23 17.56
C GLY A 248 -5.83 2.39 16.63
N THR A 249 -5.86 1.07 16.89
CA THR A 249 -6.69 0.14 16.13
C THR A 249 -8.18 0.48 16.24
N TYR A 250 -8.68 0.74 17.44
CA TYR A 250 -10.08 1.09 17.68
C TYR A 250 -10.48 2.37 16.93
N LEU A 251 -9.68 3.43 17.02
CA LEU A 251 -9.92 4.68 16.32
C LEU A 251 -9.87 4.49 14.81
N GLY A 252 -8.89 3.74 14.30
CA GLY A 252 -8.77 3.44 12.87
C GLY A 252 -9.96 2.66 12.33
N MET A 253 -10.44 1.66 13.08
CA MET A 253 -11.64 0.90 12.72
C MET A 253 -12.91 1.76 12.78
N LYS A 254 -13.01 2.70 13.72
CA LYS A 254 -14.13 3.66 13.76
C LYS A 254 -14.14 4.59 12.56
N VAL A 255 -12.98 5.07 12.13
CA VAL A 255 -12.85 5.84 10.88
C VAL A 255 -13.22 4.98 9.67
N CYS A 256 -12.79 3.72 9.62
CA CYS A 256 -13.18 2.79 8.55
C CYS A 256 -14.71 2.62 8.46
N GLN A 257 -15.38 2.40 9.60
CA GLN A 257 -16.85 2.28 9.67
C GLN A 257 -17.54 3.58 9.23
N TYR A 258 -17.02 4.73 9.64
CA TYR A 258 -17.56 6.03 9.23
C TYR A 258 -17.44 6.25 7.71
N LEU A 259 -16.31 5.86 7.12
CA LEU A 259 -16.07 6.01 5.68
C LEU A 259 -16.88 5.01 4.84
N GLU A 260 -17.13 3.80 5.35
CA GLU A 260 -17.95 2.78 4.68
C GLU A 260 -19.43 3.21 4.55
N VAL A 261 -19.98 3.87 5.57
CA VAL A 261 -21.40 4.28 5.61
C VAL A 261 -21.64 5.66 4.97
N LYS A 262 -20.59 6.32 4.47
CA LYS A 262 -20.69 7.68 3.93
C LYS A 262 -21.53 7.71 2.63
N PRO A 263 -22.65 8.44 2.57
CA PRO A 263 -23.50 8.49 1.38
C PRO A 263 -22.81 9.20 0.20
N TYR A 264 -23.01 8.68 -1.00
CA TYR A 264 -22.46 9.25 -2.23
C TYR A 264 -23.15 10.56 -2.62
N GLU A 265 -22.37 11.64 -2.71
CA GLU A 265 -22.84 12.91 -3.26
C GLU A 265 -22.47 13.03 -4.75
N TRP A 266 -23.49 12.82 -5.60
CA TRP A 266 -23.42 12.91 -7.06
C TRP A 266 -23.41 14.34 -7.62
N ARG A 267 -23.52 15.36 -6.75
CA ARG A 267 -23.55 16.77 -7.17
C ARG A 267 -22.14 17.30 -7.40
N GLY A 268 -21.92 17.94 -8.55
CA GLY A 268 -20.65 18.59 -8.89
C GLY A 268 -20.43 19.90 -8.13
N LEU A 269 -19.18 20.36 -8.01
CA LEU A 269 -18.82 21.61 -7.31
C LEU A 269 -19.61 22.84 -7.79
N ARG A 270 -19.96 22.91 -9.09
CA ARG A 270 -20.74 23.99 -9.69
C ARG A 270 -22.20 24.04 -9.20
N GLN A 271 -22.74 22.92 -8.72
CA GLN A 271 -24.12 22.82 -8.26
C GLN A 271 -24.30 23.24 -6.78
N HIS A 272 -23.20 23.42 -6.03
CA HIS A 272 -23.25 23.90 -4.65
C HIS A 272 -23.34 25.43 -4.59
N ARG A 273 -24.43 25.93 -4.00
CA ARG A 273 -24.60 27.35 -3.67
C ARG A 273 -23.97 27.65 -2.29
N GLY A 274 -23.14 28.70 -2.22
CA GLY A 274 -22.48 29.18 -1.00
C GLY A 274 -21.02 28.72 -0.81
N LEU A 275 -20.18 29.62 -0.28
CA LEU A 275 -18.75 29.39 -0.04
C LEU A 275 -18.49 28.25 0.94
N ARG A 276 -19.26 28.15 2.03
CA ARG A 276 -19.14 27.08 3.03
C ARG A 276 -19.44 25.69 2.44
N SER A 277 -20.44 25.59 1.58
CA SER A 277 -20.80 24.35 0.88
C SER A 277 -19.73 23.94 -0.12
N LYS A 278 -19.14 24.90 -0.84
CA LYS A 278 -18.01 24.66 -1.75
C LYS A 278 -16.76 24.23 -0.97
N ALA A 279 -16.42 24.90 0.13
CA ALA A 279 -15.30 24.53 0.98
C ALA A 279 -15.47 23.12 1.58
N ARG A 280 -16.67 22.79 2.09
CA ARG A 280 -16.99 21.43 2.57
C ARG A 280 -16.83 20.39 1.46
N ARG A 281 -17.24 20.71 0.22
CA ARG A 281 -17.06 19.81 -0.93
C ARG A 281 -15.59 19.61 -1.27
N VAL A 282 -14.78 20.68 -1.31
CA VAL A 282 -13.32 20.58 -1.52
C VAL A 282 -12.67 19.73 -0.43
N LEU A 283 -13.01 19.96 0.84
CA LEU A 283 -12.51 19.13 1.94
C LEU A 283 -12.95 17.66 1.80
N SER A 284 -14.15 17.40 1.27
CA SER A 284 -14.63 16.03 1.03
C SER A 284 -13.92 15.33 -0.13
N GLN A 285 -13.25 16.05 -1.05
CA GLN A 285 -12.46 15.43 -2.13
C GLN A 285 -11.22 14.69 -1.60
N PHE A 286 -10.74 15.04 -0.41
CA PHE A 286 -9.68 14.31 0.27
C PHE A 286 -10.16 13.01 0.94
N SER A 287 -11.48 12.79 1.01
CA SER A 287 -12.02 11.49 1.46
C SER A 287 -12.06 10.48 0.32
N PRO A 288 -11.82 9.18 0.58
CA PRO A 288 -11.86 8.12 -0.42
C PRO A 288 -13.14 8.13 -1.24
N HIS A 289 -13.05 7.74 -2.52
CA HIS A 289 -14.21 7.66 -3.40
C HIS A 289 -15.09 6.47 -3.07
N ASP A 290 -14.48 5.30 -2.89
CA ASP A 290 -15.10 4.07 -2.44
C ASP A 290 -14.27 3.56 -1.25
N PHE A 291 -14.96 3.11 -0.21
CA PHE A 291 -14.34 2.60 1.01
C PHE A 291 -15.01 1.29 1.42
N THR A 292 -14.56 0.19 0.83
CA THR A 292 -15.05 -1.14 1.19
C THR A 292 -14.37 -1.67 2.45
N ALA A 293 -15.15 -2.30 3.33
CA ALA A 293 -14.62 -3.22 4.33
C ALA A 293 -13.96 -4.45 3.66
N PHE A 294 -12.86 -4.93 4.24
CA PHE A 294 -12.18 -6.12 3.75
C PHE A 294 -12.64 -7.36 4.53
N LYS A 295 -13.11 -8.37 3.80
CA LYS A 295 -13.48 -9.68 4.36
C LYS A 295 -12.48 -10.71 3.89
N TRP A 296 -11.37 -10.85 4.61
CA TRP A 296 -10.20 -11.61 4.15
C TRP A 296 -10.42 -13.14 4.07
N GLY A 297 -11.34 -13.71 4.85
CA GLY A 297 -11.64 -15.13 4.80
C GLY A 297 -10.44 -16.03 5.13
N THR A 298 -9.81 -15.82 6.30
CA THR A 298 -8.57 -16.45 6.80
C THR A 298 -8.41 -17.96 6.57
N ALA A 299 -9.52 -18.70 6.53
CA ALA A 299 -9.50 -20.15 6.32
C ALA A 299 -10.61 -20.63 5.36
N SER A 300 -11.03 -19.79 4.41
CA SER A 300 -12.03 -20.18 3.39
C SER A 300 -11.46 -21.24 2.44
N SER A 301 -10.18 -21.14 2.12
CA SER A 301 -9.43 -22.09 1.31
C SER A 301 -7.96 -22.10 1.72
N PHE A 302 -7.24 -23.16 1.35
CA PHE A 302 -5.80 -23.26 1.61
C PHE A 302 -5.02 -22.09 1.00
N MET A 303 -5.37 -21.65 -0.22
CA MET A 303 -4.70 -20.51 -0.86
C MET A 303 -4.97 -19.19 -0.14
N HIS A 304 -6.20 -18.96 0.33
CA HIS A 304 -6.50 -17.76 1.12
C HIS A 304 -5.70 -17.76 2.43
N TYR A 305 -5.60 -18.90 3.12
CA TYR A 305 -4.79 -19.02 4.32
C TYR A 305 -3.32 -18.65 4.06
N ILE A 306 -2.70 -19.23 3.03
CA ILE A 306 -1.29 -18.94 2.68
C ILE A 306 -1.09 -17.46 2.36
N ILE A 307 -1.99 -16.87 1.56
CA ILE A 307 -1.84 -15.46 1.17
C ILE A 307 -2.03 -14.53 2.38
N VAL A 308 -2.95 -14.84 3.30
CA VAL A 308 -3.10 -14.07 4.55
C VAL A 308 -1.85 -14.20 5.41
N VAL A 309 -1.31 -15.41 5.60
CA VAL A 309 -0.05 -15.59 6.36
C VAL A 309 1.11 -14.81 5.72
N LEU A 310 1.23 -14.84 4.39
CA LEU A 310 2.22 -14.06 3.66
C LEU A 310 2.00 -12.54 3.81
N LEU A 311 0.76 -12.07 3.75
CA LEU A 311 0.42 -10.67 3.98
C LEU A 311 0.87 -10.22 5.37
N LEU A 312 0.54 -10.99 6.42
CA LEU A 312 0.95 -10.66 7.79
C LEU A 312 2.47 -10.71 7.96
N ALA A 313 3.15 -11.68 7.34
CA ALA A 313 4.61 -11.77 7.38
C ALA A 313 5.30 -10.59 6.66
N VAL A 314 4.77 -10.16 5.51
CA VAL A 314 5.29 -8.99 4.78
C VAL A 314 5.04 -7.69 5.56
N PHE A 315 3.91 -7.56 6.24
CA PHE A 315 3.66 -6.45 7.15
C PHE A 315 4.69 -6.40 8.27
N LEU A 316 4.90 -7.54 8.95
CA LEU A 316 5.88 -7.64 10.03
C LEU A 316 7.30 -7.32 9.54
N ALA A 317 7.68 -7.81 8.35
CA ALA A 317 8.95 -7.45 7.73
C ALA A 317 9.05 -5.94 7.43
N ALA A 318 8.02 -5.33 6.85
CA ALA A 318 7.99 -3.91 6.55
C ALA A 318 8.18 -3.04 7.81
N GLU A 319 7.72 -3.52 8.97
CA GLU A 319 7.84 -2.86 10.27
C GLU A 319 9.19 -3.10 10.94
N LEU A 320 9.78 -4.29 10.81
CA LEU A 320 11.10 -4.59 11.37
C LEU A 320 12.24 -3.97 10.55
N ASN A 321 12.10 -3.89 9.23
CA ASN A 321 13.09 -3.32 8.33
C ASN A 321 13.65 -1.95 8.76
N PRO A 322 12.85 -0.94 9.11
CA PRO A 322 13.36 0.37 9.53
C PRO A 322 14.23 0.29 10.79
N PHE A 323 13.94 -0.61 11.74
CA PHE A 323 14.78 -0.79 12.94
C PHE A 323 16.17 -1.34 12.61
N TYR A 324 16.25 -2.29 11.68
CA TYR A 324 17.53 -2.81 11.21
C TYR A 324 18.27 -1.80 10.34
N LEU A 325 17.58 -1.15 9.40
CA LEU A 325 18.20 -0.18 8.51
C LEU A 325 18.75 1.02 9.29
N LYS A 326 18.01 1.54 10.28
CA LYS A 326 18.52 2.63 11.14
C LYS A 326 19.74 2.18 11.95
N ALA A 327 19.74 0.95 12.49
CA ALA A 327 20.86 0.45 13.28
C ALA A 327 22.12 0.26 12.41
N LEU A 328 21.96 -0.35 11.23
CA LEU A 328 23.06 -0.61 10.30
C LEU A 328 23.65 0.71 9.76
N LEU A 329 22.80 1.66 9.38
CA LEU A 329 23.22 2.94 8.77
C LEU A 329 23.50 4.06 9.79
N TRP A 330 23.43 3.77 11.08
CA TRP A 330 23.61 4.75 12.17
C TRP A 330 22.69 5.97 12.05
N MET A 331 21.38 5.71 12.00
CA MET A 331 20.35 6.75 12.04
C MET A 331 19.58 6.67 13.36
N GLU A 332 19.30 7.83 13.95
CA GLU A 332 18.44 7.94 15.13
C GLU A 332 16.98 7.60 14.79
N PRO A 333 16.18 7.09 15.74
CA PRO A 333 14.77 6.74 15.47
C PRO A 333 13.90 7.90 15.00
N ASP A 334 14.17 9.11 15.48
CA ASP A 334 13.48 10.36 15.13
C ASP A 334 14.07 11.07 13.90
N HIS A 335 15.10 10.49 13.28
CA HIS A 335 15.71 11.04 12.09
C HIS A 335 14.68 11.15 10.95
N PRO A 336 14.61 12.30 10.23
CA PRO A 336 13.58 12.53 9.21
C PRO A 336 13.50 11.45 8.13
N ILE A 337 14.62 10.84 7.73
CA ILE A 337 14.62 9.73 6.75
C ILE A 337 13.82 8.53 7.24
N VAL A 338 13.93 8.18 8.53
CA VAL A 338 13.20 7.05 9.13
C VAL A 338 11.70 7.36 9.15
N ILE A 339 11.33 8.56 9.62
CA ILE A 339 9.94 9.02 9.67
C ILE A 339 9.33 9.10 8.26
N MET A 340 10.06 9.69 7.31
CA MET A 340 9.64 9.78 5.90
C MET A 340 9.43 8.39 5.30
N ARG A 341 10.31 7.43 5.58
CA ARG A 341 10.16 6.04 5.11
C ARG A 341 8.92 5.38 5.70
N LEU A 342 8.62 5.57 6.99
CA LEU A 342 7.39 5.04 7.62
C LEU A 342 6.13 5.61 6.96
N ALA A 343 6.06 6.94 6.80
CA ALA A 343 4.93 7.60 6.13
C ALA A 343 4.80 7.17 4.66
N PHE A 344 5.94 7.02 3.97
CA PHE A 344 6.01 6.59 2.58
C PHE A 344 5.49 5.15 2.39
N VAL A 345 5.95 4.19 3.20
CA VAL A 345 5.47 2.79 3.16
C VAL A 345 3.98 2.72 3.49
N PHE A 346 3.49 3.52 4.46
CA PHE A 346 2.06 3.64 4.73
C PHE A 346 1.27 4.08 3.48
N LEU A 347 1.72 5.12 2.78
CA LEU A 347 1.08 5.60 1.56
C LEU A 347 1.09 4.56 0.44
N CYS A 348 2.18 3.81 0.27
CA CYS A 348 2.26 2.71 -0.71
C CYS A 348 1.36 1.53 -0.34
N ALA A 349 1.23 1.22 0.96
CA ALA A 349 0.48 0.09 1.46
C ALA A 349 -1.04 0.25 1.26
N LEU A 350 -1.57 1.48 1.31
CA LEU A 350 -2.99 1.77 1.10
C LEU A 350 -3.55 1.20 -0.23
N PRO A 351 -3.03 1.56 -1.42
CA PRO A 351 -3.47 0.96 -2.68
C PRO A 351 -2.98 -0.49 -2.84
N ALA A 352 -1.78 -0.85 -2.35
CA ALA A 352 -1.25 -2.20 -2.48
C ALA A 352 -2.14 -3.26 -1.81
N VAL A 353 -2.55 -3.05 -0.56
CA VAL A 353 -3.40 -4.01 0.16
C VAL A 353 -4.79 -4.09 -0.46
N ARG A 354 -5.31 -2.99 -1.01
CA ARG A 354 -6.55 -2.98 -1.81
C ARG A 354 -6.42 -3.82 -3.09
N GLU A 355 -5.32 -3.67 -3.83
CA GLU A 355 -5.05 -4.49 -5.03
C GLU A 355 -4.93 -5.96 -4.67
N LEU A 356 -4.23 -6.29 -3.57
CA LEU A 356 -4.11 -7.67 -3.09
C LEU A 356 -5.48 -8.25 -2.73
N TYR A 357 -6.30 -7.51 -2.00
CA TYR A 357 -7.65 -7.92 -1.64
C TYR A 357 -8.50 -8.23 -2.88
N GLN A 358 -8.44 -7.39 -3.91
CA GLN A 358 -9.15 -7.61 -5.18
C GLN A 358 -8.60 -8.81 -5.94
N TYR A 359 -7.27 -8.99 -5.96
CA TYR A 359 -6.62 -10.14 -6.60
C TYR A 359 -7.06 -11.48 -6.01
N ILE A 360 -7.22 -11.55 -4.68
CA ILE A 360 -7.62 -12.78 -3.98
C ILE A 360 -9.11 -13.07 -4.14
N ASN A 361 -9.96 -12.04 -3.96
CA ASN A 361 -11.41 -12.25 -3.85
C ASN A 361 -12.15 -12.15 -5.19
N ASP A 362 -11.62 -11.40 -6.16
CA ASP A 362 -12.22 -11.20 -7.48
C ASP A 362 -11.29 -11.66 -8.63
N PRO A 363 -10.90 -12.95 -8.68
CA PRO A 363 -9.93 -13.46 -9.66
C PRO A 363 -10.40 -13.35 -11.13
N ARG A 364 -11.71 -13.14 -11.36
CA ARG A 364 -12.26 -12.87 -12.71
C ARG A 364 -11.94 -11.46 -13.21
N ARG A 365 -11.77 -10.48 -12.31
CA ARG A 365 -11.47 -9.08 -12.64
C ARG A 365 -9.99 -8.78 -12.49
N ALA A 366 -9.34 -9.37 -11.49
CA ALA A 366 -7.91 -9.18 -11.20
C ALA A 366 -7.11 -10.45 -11.50
N VAL A 367 -6.78 -10.67 -12.77
CA VAL A 367 -6.01 -11.85 -13.22
C VAL A 367 -4.51 -11.71 -12.91
N ARG A 368 -4.02 -10.47 -12.82
CA ARG A 368 -2.62 -10.16 -12.49
C ARG A 368 -2.55 -9.37 -11.21
N MET A 369 -1.47 -9.58 -10.46
CA MET A 369 -1.12 -8.78 -9.30
C MET A 369 -0.95 -7.32 -9.72
N GLY A 370 -1.55 -6.40 -8.95
CA GLY A 370 -1.48 -4.97 -9.22
C GLY A 370 -0.07 -4.40 -9.07
N GLN A 371 0.17 -3.25 -9.70
CA GLN A 371 1.51 -2.63 -9.74
C GLN A 371 1.97 -2.12 -8.37
N HIS A 372 1.05 -1.63 -7.53
CA HIS A 372 1.41 -1.12 -6.20
C HIS A 372 1.79 -2.26 -5.27
N VAL A 373 1.00 -3.33 -5.24
CA VAL A 373 1.33 -4.51 -4.40
C VAL A 373 2.58 -5.20 -4.87
N TRP A 374 2.76 -5.36 -6.19
CA TRP A 374 3.94 -6.03 -6.73
C TRP A 374 5.22 -5.25 -6.40
N LEU A 375 5.20 -3.93 -6.61
CA LEU A 375 6.37 -3.10 -6.36
C LEU A 375 6.65 -2.96 -4.86
N LEU A 376 5.63 -2.76 -4.01
CA LEU A 376 5.84 -2.70 -2.57
C LEU A 376 6.39 -4.02 -2.01
N LEU A 377 5.94 -5.17 -2.55
CA LEU A 377 6.50 -6.47 -2.21
C LEU A 377 7.98 -6.56 -2.60
N ALA A 378 8.34 -6.11 -3.81
CA ALA A 378 9.74 -6.03 -4.24
C ALA A 378 10.56 -5.16 -3.28
N THR A 379 10.09 -3.94 -2.97
CA THR A 379 10.72 -3.02 -2.02
C THR A 379 11.02 -3.66 -0.67
N ILE A 380 10.02 -4.27 -0.03
CA ILE A 380 10.19 -4.88 1.31
C ILE A 380 11.16 -6.06 1.26
N LEU A 381 11.11 -6.87 0.18
CA LEU A 381 12.03 -7.99 0.00
C LEU A 381 13.46 -7.52 -0.28
N THR A 382 13.64 -6.46 -1.07
CA THR A 382 14.95 -5.88 -1.37
C THR A 382 15.55 -5.25 -0.10
N GLU A 383 14.76 -4.55 0.72
CA GLU A 383 15.19 -4.09 2.05
C GLU A 383 15.67 -5.26 2.92
N LEU A 384 14.90 -6.36 2.98
CA LEU A 384 15.30 -7.56 3.73
C LEU A 384 16.62 -8.16 3.22
N LEU A 385 16.84 -8.17 1.91
CA LEU A 385 18.10 -8.66 1.32
C LEU A 385 19.28 -7.74 1.69
N VAL A 386 19.08 -6.43 1.63
CA VAL A 386 20.07 -5.43 2.05
C VAL A 386 20.43 -5.62 3.53
N ILE A 387 19.43 -5.72 4.39
CA ILE A 387 19.60 -5.97 5.83
C ILE A 387 20.37 -7.28 6.03
N ARG A 388 19.92 -8.38 5.42
CA ARG A 388 20.58 -9.68 5.56
C ARG A 388 22.04 -9.65 5.12
N LYS A 389 22.36 -8.95 4.03
CA LYS A 389 23.73 -8.79 3.54
C LYS A 389 24.59 -8.04 4.55
N TRP A 390 24.13 -6.89 5.03
CA TRP A 390 24.91 -6.01 5.91
C TRP A 390 24.96 -6.50 7.36
N SER A 391 24.00 -7.31 7.80
CA SER A 391 23.97 -7.90 9.14
C SER A 391 25.07 -8.94 9.40
N VAL A 392 25.75 -9.44 8.36
CA VAL A 392 26.80 -10.45 8.50
C VAL A 392 27.97 -9.89 9.31
N GLY A 393 28.26 -10.51 10.46
CA GLY A 393 29.34 -10.07 11.36
C GLY A 393 28.97 -8.90 12.27
N VAL A 394 27.77 -8.34 12.15
CA VAL A 394 27.26 -7.28 13.04
C VAL A 394 26.49 -7.89 14.21
N PHE A 395 25.43 -8.65 13.92
CA PHE A 395 24.62 -9.31 14.95
C PHE A 395 25.14 -10.73 15.18
N THR A 396 26.10 -10.87 16.08
CA THR A 396 26.79 -12.15 16.33
C THR A 396 26.15 -13.01 17.41
N ASP A 397 25.30 -12.40 18.26
CA ASP A 397 24.66 -13.12 19.36
C ASP A 397 23.69 -14.19 18.86
N PRO A 398 23.81 -15.43 19.37
CA PRO A 398 22.92 -16.51 18.97
C PRO A 398 21.54 -16.31 19.60
N PHE A 399 20.50 -16.67 18.85
CA PHE A 399 19.13 -16.68 19.37
C PHE A 399 19.02 -17.44 20.71
N PRO A 400 18.48 -16.81 21.77
CA PRO A 400 18.25 -17.46 23.05
C PRO A 400 17.40 -18.73 22.92
N ARG A 401 17.61 -19.70 23.81
CA ARG A 401 16.90 -21.00 23.75
C ARG A 401 15.38 -20.83 23.82
N GLY A 402 14.89 -19.94 24.69
CA GLY A 402 13.46 -19.65 24.83
C GLY A 402 12.86 -19.13 23.52
N VAL A 403 13.55 -18.20 22.86
CA VAL A 403 13.15 -17.66 21.55
C VAL A 403 13.13 -18.76 20.48
N LYS A 404 14.16 -19.61 20.42
CA LYS A 404 14.19 -20.75 19.47
C LYS A 404 12.99 -21.67 19.65
N TRP A 405 12.63 -22.02 20.89
CA TRP A 405 11.46 -22.84 21.18
C TRP A 405 10.15 -22.14 20.83
N GLY A 406 10.03 -20.84 21.15
CA GLY A 406 8.86 -20.03 20.81
C GLY A 406 8.62 -19.96 19.29
N LEU A 407 9.66 -19.58 18.53
CA LEU A 407 9.60 -19.53 17.07
C LEU A 407 9.33 -20.90 16.45
N SER A 408 9.97 -21.96 16.96
CA SER A 408 9.73 -23.33 16.49
C SER A 408 8.28 -23.76 16.74
N THR A 409 7.73 -23.44 17.91
CA THR A 409 6.32 -23.73 18.26
C THR A 409 5.37 -22.97 17.34
N GLY A 410 5.61 -21.67 17.13
CA GLY A 410 4.83 -20.85 16.21
C GLY A 410 4.86 -21.40 14.78
N ALA A 411 6.04 -21.77 14.28
CA ALA A 411 6.19 -22.37 12.95
C ALA A 411 5.44 -23.70 12.83
N VAL A 412 5.52 -24.57 13.85
CA VAL A 412 4.76 -25.83 13.89
C VAL A 412 3.25 -25.56 13.87
N LEU A 413 2.75 -24.59 14.64
CA LEU A 413 1.33 -24.25 14.66
C LEU A 413 0.83 -23.69 13.33
N LEU A 414 1.62 -22.84 12.68
CA LEU A 414 1.31 -22.28 11.34
C LEU A 414 1.24 -23.36 10.26
N VAL A 415 1.99 -24.46 10.40
CA VAL A 415 1.91 -25.61 9.47
C VAL A 415 0.81 -26.58 9.87
N LEU A 416 0.64 -26.85 11.16
CA LEU A 416 -0.33 -27.81 11.68
C LEU A 416 -1.76 -27.38 11.37
N TYR A 417 -2.08 -26.08 11.53
CA TYR A 417 -3.41 -25.55 11.28
C TYR A 417 -3.95 -25.86 9.87
N PRO A 418 -3.28 -25.49 8.76
CA PRO A 418 -3.78 -25.79 7.43
C PRO A 418 -3.76 -27.30 7.10
N VAL A 419 -2.83 -28.08 7.68
CA VAL A 419 -2.80 -29.53 7.52
C VAL A 419 -4.07 -30.16 8.11
N VAL A 420 -4.47 -29.74 9.31
CA VAL A 420 -5.68 -30.25 9.96
C VAL A 420 -6.93 -29.75 9.24
N GLN A 421 -7.00 -28.46 8.92
CA GLN A 421 -8.20 -27.82 8.38
C GLN A 421 -8.46 -28.18 6.91
N PHE A 422 -7.43 -28.29 6.07
CA PHE A 422 -7.57 -28.54 4.63
C PHE A 422 -6.98 -29.87 4.18
N GLY A 423 -5.84 -30.28 4.76
CA GLY A 423 -5.14 -31.51 4.40
C GLY A 423 -5.93 -32.77 4.75
N ILE A 424 -6.32 -32.92 6.03
CA ILE A 424 -7.05 -34.11 6.51
C ILE A 424 -8.38 -34.31 5.75
N PRO A 425 -9.26 -33.29 5.59
CA PRO A 425 -10.49 -33.45 4.82
C PRO A 425 -10.23 -33.82 3.35
N SER A 426 -9.18 -33.27 2.74
CA SER A 426 -8.82 -33.57 1.34
C SER A 426 -8.31 -35.00 1.19
N ALA A 427 -7.47 -35.47 2.11
CA ALA A 427 -7.02 -36.87 2.16
C ALA A 427 -8.20 -37.84 2.37
N ARG A 428 -9.12 -37.52 3.30
CA ARG A 428 -10.35 -38.32 3.52
C ARG A 428 -11.21 -38.39 2.26
N ARG A 429 -11.40 -37.27 1.54
CA ARG A 429 -12.14 -37.24 0.26
C ARG A 429 -11.45 -38.07 -0.81
N TYR A 430 -10.13 -37.99 -0.93
CA TYR A 430 -9.34 -38.79 -1.87
C TYR A 430 -9.49 -40.29 -1.61
N ILE A 431 -9.29 -40.74 -0.36
CA ILE A 431 -9.43 -42.14 0.03
C ILE A 431 -10.86 -42.66 -0.24
N ARG A 432 -11.90 -41.87 0.07
CA ARG A 432 -13.30 -42.23 -0.24
C ARG A 432 -13.52 -42.38 -1.76
N LYS A 433 -12.95 -41.51 -2.57
CA LYS A 433 -13.05 -41.55 -4.05
C LYS A 433 -12.37 -42.81 -4.61
N GLU A 434 -11.17 -43.14 -4.12
CA GLU A 434 -10.46 -44.35 -4.55
C GLU A 434 -11.18 -45.63 -4.10
N LYS A 435 -11.71 -45.68 -2.87
CA LYS A 435 -12.57 -46.80 -2.44
C LYS A 435 -13.82 -46.96 -3.31
N LYS A 436 -14.46 -45.86 -3.73
CA LYS A 436 -15.63 -45.89 -4.63
C LYS A 436 -15.24 -46.37 -6.03
N LYS A 437 -14.11 -45.92 -6.58
CA LYS A 437 -13.58 -46.42 -7.88
C LYS A 437 -13.25 -47.91 -7.82
N ALA A 438 -12.60 -48.38 -6.74
CA ALA A 438 -12.27 -49.79 -6.57
C ALA A 438 -13.53 -50.67 -6.50
N ARG A 439 -14.58 -50.22 -5.79
CA ARG A 439 -15.89 -50.91 -5.77
C ARG A 439 -16.56 -50.91 -7.15
N GLY A 440 -16.53 -49.79 -7.86
CA GLY A 440 -17.09 -49.70 -9.23
C GLY A 440 -16.37 -50.58 -10.25
N LYS A 441 -15.04 -50.76 -10.12
CA LYS A 441 -14.29 -51.70 -10.95
C LYS A 441 -14.66 -53.16 -10.64
N LYS A 442 -14.84 -53.52 -9.36
CA LYS A 442 -15.31 -54.86 -8.98
C LYS A 442 -16.71 -55.16 -9.50
N ALA A 443 -17.62 -54.20 -9.46
CA ALA A 443 -18.99 -54.35 -9.96
C ALA A 443 -19.13 -54.39 -11.49
N LYS A 444 -18.10 -53.98 -12.25
CA LYS A 444 -18.06 -54.12 -13.72
C LYS A 444 -17.35 -55.40 -14.20
N ALA A 445 -16.70 -56.10 -13.29
CA ALA A 445 -15.97 -57.34 -13.57
C ALA A 445 -16.77 -58.59 -13.18
N GLN A 446 -17.92 -58.41 -12.52
CA GLN A 446 -19.01 -59.37 -12.39
C GLN A 446 -20.07 -59.02 -13.43
#